data_AF-A0A4Y2LUF9-F1
#
_entry.id   AF-A0A4Y2LUF9-F1
#
_cell.length_a   1.000
_cell.length_b   1.000
_cell.length_c   1.000
_cell.angle_alpha   90.00
_cell.angle_beta   90.00
_cell.angle_gamma   90.00
#
_symmetry.space_group_name_H-M   'P 1'
#
loop_
_entity.id
_entity.type
_entity.pdbx_description
1 polymer ?
#
loop_
_entity_poly.entity_id
_entity_poly.type
_entity_poly.pdbx_seq_one_letter_code
_entity_poly.pdbx_strand_id
1 'polypeptide(L)'
;MWCSIFRNSLVGQILYISTLNGDRFMQLVLNGTVTGLMDELPLAVLSHVWLQLDGAPRHHTSRWLNAEFPDKWIDLQGPVEFLP
;
A
#
# COMPACT_ATOMS: atom_id res chain seq x y z
N MET A 1 -5.42 5.28 -12.89
CA MET A 1 -6.37 4.91 -11.83
C MET A 1 -5.68 3.91 -10.93
N TRP A 2 -5.85 4.05 -9.62
CA TRP A 2 -5.38 3.07 -8.64
C TRP A 2 -6.55 2.67 -7.76
N CYS A 3 -6.56 1.42 -7.31
CA CYS A 3 -7.52 0.90 -6.35
C CYS A 3 -6.86 -0.22 -5.55
N SER A 4 -7.41 -0.50 -4.38
CA SER A 4 -7.01 -1.63 -3.56
C SER A 4 -8.15 -2.60 -3.38
N ILE A 5 -7.81 -3.84 -3.06
CA ILE A 5 -8.77 -4.87 -2.65
C ILE A 5 -8.52 -5.13 -1.17
N PHE A 6 -9.57 -5.02 -0.37
CA PHE A 6 -9.55 -5.43 1.02
C PHE A 6 -10.64 -6.46 1.26
N ARG A 7 -10.22 -7.66 1.69
CA ARG A 7 -11.08 -8.86 1.80
C ARG A 7 -11.70 -9.21 0.45
N ASN A 8 -12.94 -8.79 0.19
CA ASN A 8 -13.69 -9.07 -1.03
C ASN A 8 -14.29 -7.79 -1.65
N SER A 9 -13.79 -6.62 -1.25
CA SER A 9 -14.30 -5.33 -1.70
C SER A 9 -13.18 -4.49 -2.31
N LEU A 10 -13.51 -3.78 -3.39
CA LEU A 10 -12.67 -2.71 -3.91
C LEU A 10 -12.80 -1.49 -3.00
N VAL A 11 -11.67 -0.96 -2.53
CA VAL A 11 -11.60 0.20 -1.63
C VAL A 11 -10.49 1.16 -2.05
N GLY A 12 -10.60 2.43 -1.63
CA GLY A 12 -9.58 3.45 -1.89
C GLY A 12 -9.34 3.69 -3.38
N GLN A 13 -10.38 3.85 -4.18
CA GLN A 13 -10.20 4.18 -5.59
C GLN A 13 -9.76 5.63 -5.74
N ILE A 14 -8.68 5.86 -6.49
CA ILE A 14 -8.26 7.21 -6.88
C ILE A 14 -8.09 7.34 -8.39
N LEU A 15 -8.63 8.44 -8.91
CA LEU A 15 -8.41 8.88 -10.28
C LEU A 15 -7.34 9.99 -10.28
N TYR A 16 -6.40 9.89 -11.22
CA TYR A 16 -5.32 10.85 -11.38
C TYR A 16 -5.02 11.04 -12.86
N ILE A 17 -4.63 12.27 -13.22
CA ILE A 17 -4.59 12.74 -14.60
C ILE A 17 -3.28 12.37 -15.32
N SER A 18 -2.21 12.06 -14.60
CA SER A 18 -0.88 11.83 -15.18
C SER A 18 -0.20 10.60 -14.58
N THR A 19 0.86 10.11 -15.24
CA THR A 19 1.62 8.94 -14.83
C THR A 19 2.01 8.99 -13.34
N LEU A 20 1.80 7.87 -12.66
CA LEU A 20 2.10 7.71 -11.26
C LEU A 20 3.59 7.37 -11.10
N ASN A 21 4.41 8.39 -10.87
CA ASN A 21 5.82 8.22 -10.51
C ASN A 21 5.95 7.89 -9.00
N GLY A 22 7.18 7.62 -8.55
CA GLY A 22 7.45 7.25 -7.14
C GLY A 22 6.93 8.28 -6.14
N ASP A 23 7.20 9.57 -6.33
CA ASP A 23 6.77 10.62 -5.41
C ASP A 23 5.25 10.74 -5.35
N ARG A 24 4.57 10.65 -6.49
CA ARG A 24 3.10 10.68 -6.53
C ARG A 24 2.48 9.41 -5.98
N PHE A 25 3.14 8.27 -6.13
CA PHE A 25 2.72 7.04 -5.48
C PHE A 25 2.78 7.20 -3.95
N MET A 26 3.91 7.71 -3.43
CA MET A 26 4.05 8.00 -2.00
C MET A 26 2.95 8.95 -1.48
N GLN A 27 2.69 10.05 -2.18
CA GLN A 27 1.75 11.07 -1.70
C GLN A 27 0.28 10.68 -1.90
N LEU A 28 -0.10 10.19 -3.08
CA LEU A 28 -1.51 9.93 -3.41
C LEU A 28 -1.98 8.56 -2.93
N VAL A 29 -1.13 7.54 -3.10
CA VAL A 29 -1.50 6.16 -2.77
C VAL A 29 -1.19 5.88 -1.31
N LEU A 30 0.08 5.98 -0.89
CA LEU A 30 0.47 5.54 0.45
C LEU A 30 -0.02 6.50 1.55
N ASN A 31 0.47 7.74 1.57
CA ASN A 31 0.09 8.73 2.60
C ASN A 31 -1.37 9.18 2.51
N GLY A 32 -1.95 9.14 1.30
CA GLY A 32 -3.33 9.56 1.09
C GLY A 32 -4.27 8.38 1.31
N THR A 33 -4.36 7.53 0.30
CA THR A 33 -5.41 6.53 0.20
C THR A 33 -5.24 5.38 1.18
N VAL A 34 -4.03 4.81 1.29
CA VAL A 34 -3.77 3.67 2.18
C VAL A 34 -3.92 4.11 3.62
N THR A 35 -3.22 5.17 4.06
CA THR A 35 -3.37 5.69 5.44
C THR A 35 -4.82 6.01 5.79
N GLY A 36 -5.57 6.68 4.90
CA GLY A 36 -6.98 6.95 5.14
C GLY A 36 -7.83 5.68 5.29
N LEU A 37 -7.56 4.63 4.50
CA LEU A 37 -8.21 3.34 4.69
C LEU A 37 -7.86 2.69 6.03
N MET A 38 -6.60 2.84 6.48
CA MET A 38 -6.18 2.29 7.78
C MET A 38 -6.90 2.98 8.93
N ASP A 39 -7.04 4.31 8.89
CA ASP A 39 -7.70 5.09 9.93
C ASP A 39 -9.18 4.71 10.12
N GLU A 40 -9.84 4.20 9.08
CA GLU A 40 -11.23 3.73 9.13
C GLU A 40 -11.38 2.30 9.67
N LEU A 41 -10.29 1.52 9.75
CA LEU A 41 -10.36 0.13 10.20
C LEU A 41 -10.40 0.04 11.73
N PRO A 42 -11.19 -0.89 12.30
CA PRO A 42 -11.12 -1.18 13.73
C PRO A 42 -9.71 -1.60 14.15
N LEU A 43 -9.26 -1.16 15.33
CA LEU A 43 -7.92 -1.48 15.85
C LEU A 43 -7.63 -2.99 15.89
N ALA A 44 -8.63 -3.80 16.22
CA ALA A 44 -8.55 -5.26 16.21
C ALA A 44 -8.24 -5.83 14.81
N VAL A 45 -8.66 -5.13 13.74
CA VAL A 45 -8.36 -5.51 12.35
C VAL A 45 -7.00 -4.99 11.93
N LEU A 46 -6.67 -3.73 12.25
CA LEU A 46 -5.42 -3.05 11.88
C LEU A 46 -4.16 -3.88 12.19
N SER A 47 -4.11 -4.48 13.37
CA SER A 47 -2.97 -5.32 13.80
C SER A 47 -2.72 -6.54 12.89
N HIS A 48 -3.73 -6.97 12.14
CA HIS A 48 -3.68 -8.15 11.26
C HIS A 48 -3.63 -7.78 9.76
N VAL A 49 -3.59 -6.49 9.40
CA VAL A 49 -3.54 -6.07 7.99
C VAL A 49 -2.13 -6.23 7.44
N TRP A 50 -2.07 -6.71 6.20
CA TRP A 50 -0.88 -6.78 5.38
C TRP A 50 -1.07 -5.91 4.13
N LEU A 51 0.01 -5.30 3.66
CA LEU A 51 0.01 -4.57 2.38
C LEU A 51 0.79 -5.35 1.33
N GLN A 52 0.17 -5.64 0.20
CA GLN A 52 0.81 -6.32 -0.93
C GLN A 52 0.91 -5.39 -2.13
N LEU A 53 2.09 -5.32 -2.73
CA LEU A 53 2.38 -4.58 -3.95
C LEU A 53 2.83 -5.52 -5.08
N ASP A 54 2.96 -4.96 -6.28
CA ASP A 54 3.17 -5.67 -7.54
C ASP A 54 4.63 -5.74 -8.01
N GLY A 55 5.62 -5.36 -7.20
CA GLY A 55 7.01 -5.40 -7.61
C GLY A 55 7.49 -4.23 -8.49
N ALA A 56 6.62 -3.27 -8.81
CA ALA A 56 7.03 -2.15 -9.66
C ALA A 56 8.16 -1.34 -8.97
N PRO A 57 9.23 -0.96 -9.69
CA PRO A 57 10.36 -0.24 -9.11
C PRO A 57 9.91 1.08 -8.48
N ARG A 58 9.97 1.17 -7.15
CA ARG A 58 9.61 2.39 -6.42
C ARG A 58 10.69 2.69 -5.39
N HIS A 59 11.71 3.42 -5.86
CA HIS A 59 12.71 4.01 -4.98
C HIS A 59 11.99 4.79 -3.86
N HIS A 60 12.28 4.46 -2.59
CA HIS A 60 11.78 5.07 -1.35
C HIS A 60 10.54 4.48 -0.66
N THR A 61 9.86 3.48 -1.23
CA THR A 61 8.64 2.92 -0.60
C THR A 61 8.92 2.01 0.59
N SER A 62 9.99 1.21 0.56
CA SER A 62 10.31 0.22 1.61
C SER A 62 10.48 0.84 3.00
N ARG A 63 11.02 2.07 3.10
CA ARG A 63 11.18 2.75 4.39
C ARG A 63 9.83 3.08 5.03
N TRP A 64 8.89 3.54 4.22
CA TRP A 64 7.52 3.84 4.66
C TRP A 64 6.79 2.54 5.02
N LEU A 65 6.92 1.51 4.18
CA LEU A 65 6.30 0.21 4.42
C LEU A 65 6.77 -0.42 5.74
N ASN A 66 8.07 -0.33 6.04
CA ASN A 66 8.61 -0.80 7.32
C ASN A 66 8.13 0.02 8.53
N ALA A 67 7.78 1.30 8.35
CA ALA A 67 7.27 2.14 9.43
C ALA A 67 5.79 1.86 9.71
N GLU A 68 4.96 1.75 8.67
CA GLU A 68 3.51 1.59 8.78
C GLU A 68 3.07 0.12 8.92
N PHE A 69 3.80 -0.80 8.28
CA PHE A 69 3.52 -2.24 8.26
C PHE A 69 4.77 -3.05 8.64
N PRO A 70 5.32 -2.91 9.85
CA PRO A 70 6.54 -3.61 10.25
C PRO A 70 6.39 -5.12 10.04
N ASP A 71 7.27 -5.68 9.19
CA ASP A 71 7.31 -7.08 8.75
C ASP A 71 6.01 -7.64 8.15
N LYS A 72 5.06 -6.78 7.77
CA LYS A 72 3.72 -7.14 7.27
C LYS A 72 3.42 -6.57 5.89
N TRP A 73 4.40 -6.59 5.01
CA TRP A 73 4.21 -6.22 3.62
C TRP A 73 4.90 -7.19 2.67
N ILE A 74 4.31 -7.34 1.49
CA ILE A 74 4.72 -8.30 0.45
C ILE A 74 5.08 -7.51 -0.79
N ASP A 75 6.29 -7.73 -1.30
CA ASP A 75 6.79 -7.15 -2.55
C ASP A 75 7.98 -7.97 -3.07
N LEU A 76 8.49 -7.67 -4.27
CA LEU A 76 9.68 -8.36 -4.83
C LEU A 76 10.95 -8.19 -3.98
N GLN A 77 11.04 -7.11 -3.21
CA GLN A 77 12.17 -6.82 -2.30
C GLN A 77 11.68 -6.59 -0.86
N GLY A 78 10.54 -7.18 -0.52
CA GLY A 78 9.92 -7.08 0.80
C GLY A 78 10.49 -8.05 1.83
N PRO A 79 10.08 -7.91 3.11
CA PRO A 79 10.37 -8.89 4.15
C PRO A 79 9.72 -10.24 3.84
N VAL A 80 8.62 -10.22 3.08
CA VAL A 80 8.03 -11.40 2.45
C VAL A 80 8.07 -11.23 0.95
N GLU A 81 8.74 -12.15 0.28
CA GLU A 81 8.90 -12.15 -1.17
C GLU A 81 7.58 -12.53 -1.86
N PHE A 82 7.19 -11.75 -2.87
CA PHE A 82 6.09 -12.11 -3.74
C PHE A 82 6.53 -13.23 -4.71
N LEU A 83 6.08 -14.46 -4.44
CA LEU A 83 6.30 -15.60 -5.33
C LEU A 83 5.25 -15.61 -6.46
N PRO A 84 5.65 -15.63 -7.75
CA PRO A 84 4.74 -15.70 -8.89
C PRO A 84 4.01 -17.04 -9.03
#